data_AF-A0A2V1DSP6-F1
#
_entry.id   AF-A0A2V1DSP6-F1
#
_cell.length_a   1.000
_cell.length_b   1.000
_cell.length_c   1.000
_cell.angle_alpha   90.00
_cell.angle_beta   90.00
_cell.angle_gamma   90.00
#
_symmetry.space_group_name_H-M   'P 1'
#
loop_
_entity.id
_entity.type
_entity.pdbx_description
1 polymer ?
#
loop_
_entity_poly.entity_id
_entity_poly.type
_entity_poly.pdbx_seq_one_letter_code
_entity_poly.pdbx_strand_id
1 'polypeptide(L)'
;IFAFLSTRADVCRSFEFAVADGALRLTIDDQRPDLNYADRFWELEQRLSREPGSQVLIPFDVKSRTSCKAEEQLYVTTVRQRQRVAFYICVCAANPRFVEVIPNRHGGEPIPEEDVDNPARPVVANHSRRSLVQPSAYYSLSPCNSPYRMPLPLLYQAMDSIRA
;
A
#
# COMPACT_ATOMS: atom_id res chain seq x y z
N ILE A 1 8.01 5.38 5.62
CA ILE A 1 7.65 4.00 5.20
C ILE A 1 8.81 3.29 4.55
N PHE A 2 9.31 3.76 3.40
CA PHE A 2 10.41 3.07 2.72
C PHE A 2 11.66 2.88 3.56
N ALA A 3 12.13 3.90 4.30
CA ALA A 3 13.25 3.75 5.23
C ALA A 3 13.09 2.59 6.23
N PHE A 4 11.87 2.29 6.66
CA PHE A 4 11.56 1.11 7.46
C PHE A 4 11.61 -0.15 6.58
N LEU A 5 10.85 -0.18 5.48
CA LEU A 5 10.85 -1.33 4.57
C LEU A 5 12.20 -1.64 3.90
N SER A 6 13.23 -0.81 4.07
CA SER A 6 14.55 -1.01 3.45
C SER A 6 15.16 -2.37 3.77
N THR A 7 15.05 -2.76 5.04
CA THR A 7 15.73 -3.93 5.58
C THR A 7 15.08 -5.24 5.16
N ARG A 8 13.94 -5.17 4.46
CA ARG A 8 13.22 -6.33 3.94
C ARG A 8 13.70 -6.70 2.55
N ALA A 9 14.12 -7.96 2.38
CA ALA A 9 14.53 -8.49 1.08
C ALA A 9 13.34 -8.79 0.16
N ASP A 10 12.15 -9.02 0.73
CA ASP A 10 10.90 -9.30 0.00
C ASP A 10 10.13 -8.06 -0.45
N VAL A 11 10.61 -6.86 -0.10
CA VAL A 11 10.07 -5.60 -0.60
C VAL A 11 10.85 -5.20 -1.85
N CYS A 12 10.15 -5.19 -2.98
CA CYS A 12 10.61 -4.62 -4.22
C CYS A 12 10.21 -3.15 -4.24
N ARG A 13 11.20 -2.24 -4.24
CA ARG A 13 10.96 -0.83 -4.47
C ARG A 13 10.95 -0.57 -5.97
N SER A 14 10.07 0.33 -6.39
CA SER A 14 10.00 0.74 -7.77
C SER A 14 10.21 2.24 -7.88
N PHE A 15 11.20 2.66 -8.65
CA PHE A 15 11.18 4.00 -9.26
C PHE A 15 10.83 3.94 -10.77
N GLU A 16 10.72 2.74 -11.37
CA GLU A 16 10.50 2.54 -12.82
C GLU A 16 9.23 1.76 -13.22
N PHE A 17 8.44 1.19 -12.28
CA PHE A 17 7.13 0.59 -12.61
C PHE A 17 5.99 1.60 -12.81
N ALA A 18 6.26 2.90 -12.70
CA ALA A 18 5.39 4.05 -13.00
C ALA A 18 3.98 4.09 -12.37
N VAL A 19 3.49 3.03 -11.70
CA VAL A 19 2.08 2.92 -11.29
C VAL A 19 1.87 2.40 -9.87
N ALA A 20 2.89 1.83 -9.22
CA ALA A 20 2.86 1.47 -7.79
C ALA A 20 4.15 1.90 -7.07
N ASP A 21 4.03 2.29 -5.79
CA ASP A 21 5.18 2.70 -4.98
C ASP A 21 6.09 1.51 -4.60
N GLY A 22 5.53 0.29 -4.51
CA GLY A 22 6.30 -0.93 -4.28
C GLY A 22 5.50 -2.21 -4.46
N ALA A 23 6.14 -3.36 -4.27
CA ALA A 23 5.49 -4.66 -4.26
C ALA A 23 6.11 -5.61 -3.22
N LEU A 24 5.30 -6.51 -2.68
CA LEU A 24 5.73 -7.65 -1.88
C LEU A 24 5.95 -8.87 -2.77
N ARG A 25 7.10 -9.53 -2.63
CA ARG A 25 7.39 -10.81 -3.30
C ARG A 25 7.01 -11.97 -2.39
N LEU A 26 6.07 -12.82 -2.81
CA LEU A 26 5.64 -13.97 -2.00
C LEU A 26 6.60 -15.16 -2.09
N THR A 27 7.20 -15.38 -3.25
CA THR A 27 7.98 -16.60 -3.53
C THR A 27 9.32 -16.60 -2.78
N ILE A 28 9.49 -17.63 -1.93
CA ILE A 28 10.50 -17.73 -0.87
C ILE A 28 11.89 -18.08 -1.41
N ASP A 29 11.98 -18.86 -2.49
CA ASP A 29 13.16 -19.66 -2.79
C ASP A 29 14.41 -18.90 -3.24
N ASP A 30 14.37 -17.58 -3.33
CA ASP A 30 15.50 -16.83 -3.89
C ASP A 30 15.61 -15.40 -3.37
N GLN A 31 15.46 -15.23 -2.05
CA GLN A 31 15.77 -13.93 -1.47
C GLN A 31 17.28 -13.78 -1.48
N ARG A 32 17.76 -12.85 -2.31
CA ARG A 32 19.16 -12.43 -2.42
C ARG A 32 19.38 -11.14 -1.61
N PRO A 33 19.52 -11.24 -0.27
CA PRO A 33 19.71 -10.07 0.58
C PRO A 33 21.06 -9.38 0.34
N ASP A 34 21.99 -10.07 -0.32
CA ASP A 34 23.29 -9.58 -0.76
C ASP A 34 23.20 -8.54 -1.88
N LEU A 35 22.09 -8.53 -2.63
CA LEU A 35 21.88 -7.64 -3.77
C LEU A 35 21.24 -6.32 -3.36
N ASN A 36 21.63 -5.23 -4.02
CA ASN A 36 20.98 -3.94 -3.88
C ASN A 36 19.59 -3.95 -4.57
N TYR A 37 18.77 -2.90 -4.35
CA TYR A 37 17.41 -2.87 -4.91
C TYR A 37 17.35 -2.95 -6.43
N ALA A 38 18.30 -2.34 -7.14
CA ALA A 38 18.31 -2.31 -8.60
C ALA A 38 18.61 -3.72 -9.15
N ASP A 39 19.60 -4.41 -8.57
CA ASP A 39 19.95 -5.77 -8.98
C ASP A 39 18.81 -6.75 -8.71
N ARG A 40 18.17 -6.66 -7.52
CA ARG A 40 16.99 -7.48 -7.19
C ARG A 40 15.82 -7.23 -8.14
N PHE A 41 15.64 -5.98 -8.56
CA PHE A 41 14.61 -5.61 -9.52
C PHE A 41 14.91 -6.20 -10.90
N TRP A 42 16.14 -6.05 -11.40
CA TRP A 42 16.54 -6.57 -12.71
C TRP A 42 16.45 -8.09 -12.78
N GLU A 43 16.85 -8.80 -11.71
CA GLU A 43 16.64 -10.25 -11.64
C GLU A 43 15.17 -10.65 -11.66
N LEU A 44 14.31 -9.91 -10.95
CA LEU A 44 12.87 -10.16 -10.93
C LEU A 44 12.26 -9.94 -12.32
N GLU A 45 12.61 -8.85 -13.01
CA GLU A 45 12.13 -8.55 -14.36
C GLU A 45 12.57 -9.63 -15.36
N GLN A 46 13.83 -10.05 -15.31
CA GLN A 46 14.33 -11.13 -16.17
C GLN A 46 13.58 -12.44 -15.96
N ARG A 47 13.29 -12.79 -14.70
CA ARG A 47 12.55 -14.02 -14.39
C ARG A 47 11.10 -13.95 -14.85
N LEU A 48 10.42 -12.84 -14.59
CA LEU A 48 9.04 -12.63 -15.08
C LEU A 48 8.96 -12.70 -16.61
N SER A 49 10.02 -12.24 -17.30
CA SER A 49 10.11 -12.30 -18.76
C SER A 49 10.38 -13.71 -19.29
N ARG A 50 11.20 -14.51 -18.59
CA ARG A 50 11.52 -15.90 -18.98
C ARG A 50 10.40 -16.88 -18.62
N GLU A 51 9.81 -16.70 -17.44
CA GLU A 51 8.79 -17.58 -16.88
C GLU A 51 7.64 -16.72 -16.30
N PRO A 52 6.71 -16.28 -17.15
CA PRO A 52 5.53 -15.53 -16.71
C PRO A 52 4.75 -16.33 -15.65
N GLY A 53 4.50 -15.73 -14.50
CA GLY A 53 3.79 -16.36 -13.38
C GLY A 53 4.68 -17.13 -12.39
N SER A 54 6.00 -17.21 -12.61
CA SER A 54 6.96 -17.80 -11.66
C SER A 54 7.07 -17.07 -10.32
N GLN A 55 6.61 -15.82 -10.27
CA GLN A 55 6.65 -14.97 -9.08
C GLN A 55 5.29 -14.33 -8.83
N VAL A 56 4.84 -14.38 -7.58
CA VAL A 56 3.64 -13.66 -7.15
C VAL A 56 4.07 -12.35 -6.49
N LEU A 57 3.72 -11.23 -7.14
CA LEU A 57 3.95 -9.89 -6.64
C LEU A 57 2.64 -9.28 -6.16
N ILE A 58 2.63 -8.77 -4.92
CA ILE A 58 1.50 -8.03 -4.37
C ILE A 58 1.87 -6.53 -4.37
N PRO A 59 1.41 -5.75 -5.38
CA PRO A 59 1.71 -4.32 -5.47
C PRO A 59 1.00 -3.54 -4.37
N PHE A 60 1.66 -2.50 -3.87
CA PHE A 60 1.11 -1.59 -2.88
C PHE A 60 1.51 -0.14 -3.15
N ASP A 61 0.69 0.78 -2.66
CA ASP A 61 0.96 2.21 -2.69
C ASP A 61 1.09 2.80 -1.29
N VAL A 62 1.93 3.81 -1.15
CA VAL A 62 2.10 4.60 0.07
C VAL A 62 1.36 5.92 -0.08
N LYS A 63 0.35 6.15 0.75
CA LYS A 63 -0.39 7.41 0.76
C LYS A 63 -0.14 8.19 2.05
N SER A 64 -0.14 9.51 1.94
CA SER A 64 -0.08 10.41 3.09
C SER A 64 -1.29 11.34 3.06
N ARG A 65 -1.62 11.91 4.23
CA ARG A 65 -2.70 12.89 4.39
C ARG A 65 -2.17 14.17 4.98
N THR A 66 -2.92 15.24 4.73
CA THR A 66 -2.73 16.55 5.36
C THR A 66 -3.68 16.78 6.55
N SER A 67 -4.87 16.18 6.57
CA SER A 67 -5.84 16.41 7.67
C SER A 67 -5.55 15.53 8.90
N CYS A 68 -5.29 16.19 10.03
CA CYS A 68 -5.14 15.57 11.35
C CYS A 68 -6.47 15.34 12.08
N LYS A 69 -7.59 15.85 11.54
CA LYS A 69 -8.92 15.69 12.15
C LYS A 69 -9.42 14.27 11.97
N ALA A 70 -9.99 13.72 13.03
CA ALA A 70 -10.71 12.46 12.97
C ALA A 70 -11.83 12.52 11.92
N GLU A 71 -12.11 11.39 11.26
CA GLU A 71 -13.22 11.25 10.29
C GLU A 71 -13.04 12.01 8.96
N GLU A 72 -12.23 13.08 8.93
CA GLU A 72 -11.83 13.83 7.71
C GLU A 72 -10.59 13.23 7.02
N GLN A 73 -10.48 11.93 7.20
CA GLN A 73 -9.33 11.12 6.96
C GLN A 73 -9.85 10.02 5.99
N LEU A 74 -9.92 10.07 4.63
CA LEU A 74 -9.52 10.99 3.57
C LEU A 74 -8.28 10.56 2.70
N TYR A 75 -8.04 9.30 2.29
CA TYR A 75 -6.82 8.96 1.50
C TYR A 75 -7.19 8.96 0.03
N VAL A 76 -6.48 9.74 -0.78
CA VAL A 76 -6.77 9.91 -2.20
C VAL A 76 -5.75 9.14 -3.03
N THR A 77 -6.24 8.49 -4.08
CA THR A 77 -5.46 7.84 -5.13
C THR A 77 -6.13 8.15 -6.48
N THR A 78 -5.62 7.62 -7.58
CA THR A 78 -6.27 7.74 -8.89
C THR A 78 -6.95 6.43 -9.28
N VAL A 79 -7.91 6.47 -10.20
CA VAL A 79 -8.55 5.25 -10.73
C VAL A 79 -7.51 4.27 -11.27
N ARG A 80 -6.50 4.78 -11.99
CA ARG A 80 -5.39 3.99 -12.51
C ARG A 80 -4.56 3.30 -11.43
N GLN A 81 -4.21 4.02 -10.36
CA GLN A 81 -3.48 3.44 -9.22
C GLN A 81 -4.33 2.40 -8.49
N ARG A 82 -5.61 2.72 -8.26
CA ARG A 82 -6.55 1.81 -7.61
C ARG A 82 -6.77 0.52 -8.37
N GLN A 83 -6.74 0.52 -9.70
CA GLN A 83 -6.83 -0.73 -10.42
C GLN A 83 -5.62 -1.65 -10.17
N ARG A 84 -4.43 -1.09 -9.91
CA ARG A 84 -3.18 -1.85 -9.99
C ARG A 84 -2.59 -2.30 -8.67
N VAL A 85 -2.99 -1.69 -7.54
CA VAL A 85 -2.45 -2.05 -6.23
C VAL A 85 -3.40 -2.98 -5.47
N ALA A 86 -2.86 -3.90 -4.68
CA ALA A 86 -3.63 -4.81 -3.84
C ALA A 86 -4.00 -4.18 -2.49
N PHE A 87 -3.17 -3.27 -1.99
CA PHE A 87 -3.44 -2.55 -0.74
C PHE A 87 -2.68 -1.21 -0.68
N TYR A 88 -3.05 -0.38 0.28
CA TYR A 88 -2.40 0.90 0.57
C TYR A 88 -1.77 0.88 1.96
N ILE A 89 -0.57 1.42 2.08
CA ILE A 89 0.07 1.74 3.35
C ILE A 89 -0.03 3.24 3.56
N CYS A 90 -0.81 3.64 4.55
CA CYS A 90 -1.18 5.02 4.72
C CYS A 90 -0.61 5.60 6.01
N VAL A 91 0.09 6.73 5.92
CA VAL A 91 0.63 7.42 7.09
C VAL A 91 -0.48 8.15 7.83
N CYS A 92 -0.63 7.87 9.12
CA CYS A 92 -1.64 8.53 9.93
C CYS A 92 -1.24 9.98 10.21
N ALA A 93 -1.99 10.95 9.68
CA ALA A 93 -1.71 12.37 9.86
C ALA A 93 -1.88 12.85 11.33
N ALA A 94 -2.76 12.20 12.10
CA ALA A 94 -2.90 12.50 13.53
C ALA A 94 -1.70 12.02 14.36
N ASN A 95 -0.99 10.97 13.90
CA ASN A 95 0.22 10.49 14.56
C ASN A 95 1.14 9.75 13.56
N PRO A 96 2.27 10.35 13.14
CA PRO A 96 3.16 9.75 12.14
C PRO A 96 3.90 8.49 12.64
N ARG A 97 3.80 8.16 13.93
CA ARG A 97 4.28 6.87 14.48
C ARG A 97 3.33 5.71 14.18
N PHE A 98 2.17 5.98 13.59
CA PHE A 98 1.17 4.98 13.22
C PHE A 98 0.96 4.96 11.71
N VAL A 99 0.62 3.77 11.21
CA VAL A 99 0.25 3.52 9.82
C VAL A 99 -1.07 2.77 9.76
N GLU A 100 -1.73 2.91 8.64
CA GLU A 100 -2.99 2.25 8.30
C GLU A 100 -2.78 1.39 7.06
N VAL A 101 -3.08 0.11 7.14
CA VAL A 101 -3.09 -0.78 5.98
C VAL A 101 -4.52 -0.94 5.51
N ILE A 102 -4.79 -0.57 4.26
CA ILE A 102 -6.13 -0.59 3.68
C ILE A 102 -6.14 -1.55 2.50
N PRO A 103 -6.85 -2.70 2.61
CA PRO A 103 -7.04 -3.60 1.49
C PRO A 103 -7.75 -2.90 0.34
N ASN A 104 -7.29 -3.10 -0.88
CA ASN A 104 -7.92 -2.54 -2.05
C ASN A 104 -8.90 -3.55 -2.67
N ARG A 105 -10.17 -3.46 -2.26
CA ARG A 105 -11.24 -4.30 -2.82
C ARG A 105 -11.51 -4.09 -4.32
N HIS A 106 -11.00 -2.98 -4.88
CA HIS A 106 -11.15 -2.61 -6.29
C HIS A 106 -9.89 -2.95 -7.11
N GLY A 107 -8.88 -3.57 -6.49
CA GLY A 107 -7.67 -3.99 -7.18
C GLY A 107 -8.00 -5.07 -8.22
N GLY A 108 -7.48 -4.91 -9.43
CA GLY A 108 -7.73 -5.82 -10.56
C GLY A 108 -9.08 -5.64 -11.25
N GLU A 109 -10.00 -4.82 -10.73
CA GLU A 109 -11.26 -4.51 -11.43
C GLU A 109 -10.99 -3.71 -12.72
N PRO A 110 -11.76 -3.92 -13.80
CA PRO A 110 -11.69 -3.07 -14.98
C PRO A 110 -11.94 -1.60 -14.61
N ILE A 111 -11.27 -0.69 -15.30
CA ILE A 111 -11.57 0.74 -15.18
C ILE A 111 -13.01 0.96 -15.69
N PRO A 112 -13.90 1.59 -14.91
CA PRO A 112 -15.23 1.96 -15.39
C PRO A 112 -15.13 2.77 -16.69
N GLU A 113 -16.03 2.56 -17.65
CA GLU A 113 -15.97 3.25 -18.96
C GLU A 113 -15.90 4.77 -18.82
N GLU A 114 -16.63 5.33 -17.85
CA GLU A 114 -16.62 6.74 -17.46
C GLU A 114 -15.24 7.29 -17.01
N ASP A 115 -14.34 6.40 -16.59
CA ASP A 115 -13.00 6.72 -16.09
C ASP A 115 -11.88 6.40 -17.10
N VAL A 116 -12.20 5.79 -18.25
CA VAL A 116 -11.21 5.42 -19.27
C VAL A 116 -10.53 6.65 -19.85
N ASP A 117 -11.31 7.71 -20.11
CA ASP A 117 -10.79 8.97 -20.65
C ASP A 117 -10.16 9.87 -19.56
N ASN A 118 -10.35 9.54 -18.28
CA ASN A 118 -9.76 10.25 -17.15
C ASN A 118 -9.19 9.31 -16.08
N PRO A 119 -8.13 8.54 -16.40
CA PRO A 119 -7.54 7.57 -15.48
C PRO A 119 -6.86 8.22 -14.26
N ALA A 120 -6.61 9.53 -14.33
CA ALA A 120 -6.04 10.34 -13.26
C ALA A 120 -7.09 10.89 -12.28
N ARG A 121 -8.39 10.64 -12.52
CA ARG A 121 -9.47 11.11 -11.65
C ARG A 121 -9.21 10.67 -10.20
N PRO A 122 -9.29 11.59 -9.23
CA PRO A 122 -9.08 11.25 -7.83
C PRO A 122 -10.24 10.40 -7.31
N VAL A 123 -9.88 9.34 -6.58
CA VAL A 123 -10.81 8.46 -5.87
C VAL A 123 -10.31 8.22 -4.46
N VAL A 124 -11.23 7.93 -3.55
CA VAL A 124 -10.88 7.67 -2.15
C VAL A 124 -10.50 6.19 -1.98
N ALA A 125 -9.36 5.94 -1.36
CA ALA A 125 -8.83 4.61 -1.09
C ALA A 125 -9.47 3.93 0.15
N ASN A 126 -10.02 4.72 1.08
CA ASN A 126 -10.67 4.21 2.30
C ASN A 126 -12.14 4.62 2.42
N HIS A 127 -12.88 3.92 3.27
CA HIS A 127 -14.22 4.35 3.70
C HIS A 127 -14.07 5.15 4.99
N SER A 128 -14.50 6.41 5.00
CA SER A 128 -14.69 7.13 6.26
C SER A 128 -16.07 6.81 6.79
N ARG A 129 -16.11 6.29 8.02
CA ARG A 129 -17.34 6.16 8.80
C ARG A 129 -17.20 7.09 9.99
N ARG A 130 -18.25 7.86 10.26
CA ARG A 130 -18.29 8.73 11.44
C ARG A 130 -18.62 7.90 12.67
N SER A 131 -17.89 8.16 13.74
CA SER A 131 -18.21 7.58 15.04
C SER A 131 -19.40 8.33 15.64
N LEU A 132 -20.22 7.63 16.42
CA LEU A 132 -21.28 8.28 17.21
C LEU A 132 -20.72 8.97 18.46
N VAL A 133 -19.48 8.66 18.84
CA VAL A 133 -18.78 9.28 19.97
C VAL A 133 -17.82 10.37 19.49
N GLN A 134 -17.60 11.38 20.33
CA GLN A 134 -16.74 12.51 19.99
C GLN A 134 -15.27 12.11 19.78
N PRO A 135 -14.50 12.84 18.95
CA PRO A 135 -13.08 12.57 18.70
C PRO A 135 -12.16 12.45 19.91
N SER A 136 -12.50 13.16 21.00
CA SER A 136 -11.79 13.08 22.28
C SER A 136 -11.82 11.68 22.89
N ALA A 137 -12.88 10.90 22.67
CA ALA A 137 -13.04 9.55 23.22
C ALA A 137 -12.05 8.54 22.62
N TYR A 138 -11.44 8.86 21.48
CA TYR A 138 -10.52 7.99 20.77
C TYR A 138 -9.23 8.72 20.37
N TYR A 139 -8.87 9.80 21.06
CA TYR A 139 -7.62 10.56 20.84
C TYR A 139 -7.41 10.97 19.38
N SER A 140 -8.49 11.33 18.67
CA SER A 140 -8.49 11.65 17.23
C SER A 140 -8.03 10.51 16.29
N LEU A 141 -7.80 9.31 16.82
CA LEU A 141 -7.54 8.08 16.08
C LEU A 141 -8.85 7.36 15.80
N SER A 142 -9.64 7.87 14.84
CA SER A 142 -10.96 7.29 14.51
C SER A 142 -10.86 5.77 14.31
N PRO A 143 -11.60 4.95 15.08
CA PRO A 143 -11.59 3.50 14.94
C PRO A 143 -12.33 3.05 13.68
N CYS A 144 -13.08 3.95 13.05
CA CYS A 144 -13.96 3.67 11.94
C CYS A 144 -13.32 3.95 10.56
N ASN A 145 -12.17 4.62 10.53
CA ASN A 145 -11.52 5.07 9.30
C ASN A 145 -10.57 4.07 8.65
N SER A 146 -10.07 3.10 9.41
CA SER A 146 -9.16 2.07 8.90
C SER A 146 -9.39 0.75 9.64
N PRO A 147 -9.53 -0.38 8.90
CA PRO A 147 -9.67 -1.69 9.51
C PRO A 147 -8.39 -2.15 10.20
N TYR A 148 -7.21 -1.71 9.74
CA TYR A 148 -5.93 -2.13 10.27
C TYR A 148 -5.02 -0.93 10.54
N ARG A 149 -5.08 -0.37 11.76
CA ARG A 149 -4.14 0.65 12.25
C ARG A 149 -3.13 0.01 13.20
N MET A 150 -1.86 0.35 13.02
CA MET A 150 -0.79 -0.19 13.86
C MET A 150 0.36 0.82 14.04
N PRO A 151 1.14 0.72 15.12
CA PRO A 151 2.43 1.39 15.21
C PRO A 151 3.32 1.02 14.01
N LEU A 152 4.05 2.01 13.48
CA LEU A 152 4.95 1.84 12.35
C LEU A 152 5.97 0.68 12.52
N PRO A 153 6.54 0.42 13.71
CA PRO A 153 7.42 -0.74 13.91
C PRO A 153 6.73 -2.10 13.68
N LEU A 154 5.41 -2.19 13.85
CA LEU A 154 4.67 -3.44 13.64
C LEU A 154 4.29 -3.68 12.16
N LEU A 155 4.59 -2.72 11.27
CA LEU A 155 4.32 -2.87 9.84
C LEU A 155 4.98 -4.13 9.26
N TYR A 156 6.17 -4.51 9.73
CA TYR A 156 6.81 -5.75 9.28
C TYR A 156 5.94 -6.98 9.55
N GLN A 157 5.40 -7.09 10.77
CA GLN A 157 4.58 -8.23 11.19
C GLN A 157 3.27 -8.28 10.38
N ALA A 158 2.67 -7.12 10.10
CA ALA A 158 1.50 -7.05 9.24
C ALA A 158 1.80 -7.47 7.80
N MET A 159 2.96 -7.08 7.26
CA MET A 159 3.38 -7.52 5.93
C MET A 159 3.64 -9.02 5.89
N ASP A 160 4.18 -9.61 6.95
CA ASP A 160 4.33 -11.08 7.08
C ASP A 160 2.96 -11.77 7.09
N SER A 161 1.97 -11.18 7.75
CA SER A 161 0.60 -11.71 7.82
C SER A 161 -0.13 -11.66 6.48
N ILE A 162 0.23 -10.74 5.58
CA ILE A 162 -0.32 -10.67 4.22
C ILE A 162 0.23 -11.82 3.34
N ARG A 163 1.37 -12.40 3.72
CA ARG A 163 2.01 -13.49 2.97
C ARG A 163 1.49 -14.88 3.34
N ALA A 164 0.97 -15.05 4.55
CA ALA A 164 0.46 -16.32 5.07
C ALA A 164 -0.93 -16.64 4.52
#